data_AF-A0A7C4XUK4-F1
#
_entry.id   AF-A0A7C4XUK4-F1
#
_cell.length_a   1.000
_cell.length_b   1.000
_cell.length_c   1.000
_cell.angle_alpha   90.00
_cell.angle_beta   90.00
_cell.angle_gamma   90.00
#
_symmetry.space_group_name_H-M   'P 1'
#
loop_
_entity.id
_entity.type
_entity.pdbx_description
1 polymer ?
#
loop_
_entity_poly.entity_id
_entity_poly.type
_entity_poly.pdbx_seq_one_letter_code
_entity_poly.pdbx_strand_id
1 'polypeptide(L)'
;MHNELLELPQRLIAFARIGVRPSHADIERAIRYLEKARSEMRAGGHGDIGLESARAALISLRHGHIPSQQVCISAVRCLGSLMSVGTVLEDA
;
A
#
# COMPACT_ATOMS: atom_id res chain seq x y z
N MET A 1 -5.90 12.91 4.41
CA MET A 1 -6.46 12.52 3.09
C MET A 1 -5.76 11.34 2.39
N HIS A 2 -4.63 10.78 2.87
CA HIS A 2 -3.99 9.62 2.23
C HIS A 2 -4.62 8.26 2.60
N ASN A 3 -5.44 8.20 3.66
CA ASN A 3 -6.02 6.95 4.15
C ASN A 3 -6.85 6.23 3.08
N GLU A 4 -7.67 6.95 2.33
CA GLU A 4 -8.48 6.38 1.25
C GLU A 4 -7.63 5.78 0.12
N LEU A 5 -6.44 6.35 -0.14
CA LEU A 5 -5.51 5.85 -1.15
C LEU A 5 -4.73 4.62 -0.68
N LEU A 6 -4.45 4.52 0.62
CA LEU A 6 -3.60 3.47 1.18
C LEU A 6 -4.39 2.24 1.66
N GLU A 7 -5.67 2.40 1.96
CA GLU A 7 -6.53 1.32 2.48
C GLU A 7 -6.70 0.17 1.48
N LEU A 8 -6.97 0.49 0.21
CA LEU A 8 -7.13 -0.53 -0.84
C LEU A 8 -5.84 -1.35 -1.06
N PRO A 9 -4.65 -0.73 -1.26
CA PRO A 9 -3.37 -1.43 -1.26
C PRO A 9 -3.16 -2.33 -0.05
N GLN A 10 -3.43 -1.83 1.17
CA GLN A 10 -3.23 -2.59 2.39
C GLN A 10 -4.13 -3.83 2.43
N ARG A 11 -5.41 -3.66 2.10
CA ARG A 11 -6.40 -4.73 2.10
C ARG A 11 -6.06 -5.84 1.10
N LEU A 12 -5.64 -5.47 -0.12
CA LEU A 12 -5.27 -6.48 -1.13
C LEU A 12 -4.03 -7.29 -0.74
N ILE A 13 -3.04 -6.63 -0.14
CA ILE A 13 -1.83 -7.31 0.35
C ILE A 13 -2.18 -8.25 1.52
N ALA A 14 -3.10 -7.83 2.41
CA ALA A 14 -3.60 -8.68 3.48
C ALA A 14 -4.40 -9.90 2.95
N PHE A 15 -5.25 -9.71 1.93
CA PHE A 15 -5.99 -10.80 1.28
C PHE A 15 -5.07 -11.82 0.62
N ALA A 16 -4.05 -11.35 -0.11
CA ALA A 16 -3.05 -12.23 -0.69
C ALA A 16 -2.36 -13.10 0.36
N ARG A 17 -2.17 -12.58 1.58
CA ARG A 17 -1.52 -13.32 2.68
C ARG A 17 -2.36 -14.47 3.21
N ILE A 18 -3.69 -14.35 3.19
CA ILE A 18 -4.62 -15.41 3.61
C ILE A 18 -5.05 -16.31 2.45
N GLY A 19 -4.37 -16.25 1.30
CA GLY A 19 -4.64 -17.09 0.13
C GLY A 19 -5.80 -16.62 -0.74
N VAL A 20 -6.38 -15.44 -0.45
CA VAL A 20 -7.41 -14.83 -1.29
C VAL A 20 -6.72 -14.08 -2.42
N ARG A 21 -6.95 -14.51 -3.66
CA ARG A 21 -6.33 -13.89 -4.84
C ARG A 21 -7.16 -12.69 -5.31
N PRO A 22 -6.62 -11.47 -5.26
CA PRO A 22 -7.32 -10.29 -5.79
C PRO A 22 -7.55 -10.38 -7.30
N SER A 23 -8.58 -9.69 -7.79
CA SER A 23 -8.77 -9.55 -9.23
C SER A 23 -7.65 -8.69 -9.84
N HIS A 24 -7.31 -8.93 -11.11
CA HIS A 24 -6.32 -8.12 -11.81
C HIS A 24 -6.73 -6.63 -11.86
N ALA A 25 -8.02 -6.35 -11.99
CA ALA A 25 -8.55 -4.99 -11.98
C ALA A 25 -8.33 -4.28 -10.63
N ASP A 26 -8.48 -5.00 -9.52
CA ASP A 26 -8.25 -4.44 -8.18
C ASP A 26 -6.75 -4.23 -7.92
N ILE A 27 -5.89 -5.14 -8.38
CA ILE A 27 -4.43 -4.98 -8.29
C ILE A 27 -3.99 -3.71 -9.03
N GLU A 28 -4.44 -3.52 -10.26
CA GLU A 28 -4.14 -2.32 -11.05
C GLU A 28 -4.67 -1.04 -10.38
N ARG A 29 -5.85 -1.09 -9.76
CA ARG A 29 -6.39 0.04 -9.00
C ARG A 29 -5.53 0.36 -7.78
N ALA A 30 -5.11 -0.66 -7.03
CA ALA A 30 -4.25 -0.48 -5.87
C ALA A 30 -2.87 0.09 -6.25
N ILE A 31 -2.27 -0.35 -7.36
CA ILE A 31 -1.01 0.22 -7.85
C ILE A 31 -1.17 1.71 -8.14
N ARG A 32 -2.24 2.11 -8.85
CA ARG A 32 -2.50 3.52 -9.14
C ARG A 32 -2.68 4.36 -7.87
N TYR A 33 -3.40 3.84 -6.87
CA TYR A 33 -3.62 4.55 -5.62
C TYR A 33 -2.31 4.69 -4.82
N LEU A 34 -1.49 3.65 -4.79
CA LEU A 34 -0.18 3.69 -4.15
C LEU A 34 0.72 4.73 -4.81
N GLU A 35 0.82 4.76 -6.15
CA GLU A 35 1.65 5.74 -6.85
C GLU A 35 1.11 7.17 -6.67
N LYS A 36 -0.21 7.36 -6.64
CA LYS A 36 -0.80 8.67 -6.31
C LYS A 36 -0.41 9.13 -4.90
N ALA A 37 -0.51 8.25 -3.90
CA ALA A 37 -0.08 8.56 -2.54
C ALA A 37 1.42 8.90 -2.48
N ARG A 38 2.28 8.19 -3.23
CA ARG A 38 3.70 8.52 -3.35
C ARG A 38 3.92 9.92 -3.92
N SER A 39 3.21 10.27 -5.00
CA SER A 39 3.29 11.60 -5.61
C SER A 39 2.88 12.69 -4.63
N GLU A 40 1.78 12.49 -3.89
CA GLU A 40 1.31 13.44 -2.87
C GLU A 40 2.31 13.59 -1.72
N MET A 41 2.87 12.47 -1.22
CA MET A 41 3.88 12.49 -0.16
C MET A 41 5.16 13.22 -0.60
N ARG A 42 5.63 12.98 -1.82
CA ARG A 42 6.80 13.67 -2.38
C ARG A 42 6.54 15.17 -2.55
N ALA A 43 5.34 15.55 -3.00
CA ALA A 43 4.95 16.95 -3.11
C ALA A 43 4.87 17.64 -1.73
N GLY A 44 4.49 16.92 -0.68
CA GLY A 44 4.51 17.37 0.72
C GLY A 44 5.88 17.33 1.40
N GLY A 45 6.95 16.94 0.70
CA GLY A 45 8.30 16.82 1.28
C GLY A 45 8.50 15.62 2.21
N HIS A 46 7.57 14.66 2.22
CA HIS A 46 7.69 13.43 3.00
C HIS A 46 8.42 12.34 2.21
N GLY A 47 9.21 11.51 2.92
CA GLY A 47 9.89 10.36 2.32
C GLY A 47 8.91 9.25 1.93
N ASP A 48 9.04 8.69 0.73
CA ASP A 48 8.18 7.61 0.21
C ASP A 48 8.75 6.20 0.43
N ILE A 49 9.87 6.07 1.15
CA ILE A 49 10.56 4.81 1.44
C ILE A 49 9.61 3.77 2.07
N GLY A 50 8.65 4.23 2.87
CA GLY A 50 7.64 3.37 3.50
C GLY A 50 6.74 2.64 2.49
N LEU A 51 6.60 3.13 1.26
CA LEU A 51 5.69 2.58 0.26
C LEU A 51 6.33 1.50 -0.63
N GLU A 52 7.66 1.33 -0.59
CA GLU A 52 8.32 0.40 -1.53
C GLU A 52 8.03 -1.07 -1.27
N SER A 53 7.84 -1.45 0.00
CA SER A 53 7.39 -2.81 0.32
C SER A 53 6.00 -3.10 -0.24
N ALA A 54 5.08 -2.12 -0.16
CA ALA A 54 3.74 -2.25 -0.72
C ALA A 54 3.77 -2.32 -2.25
N ARG A 55 4.64 -1.52 -2.88
CA ARG A 55 4.83 -1.55 -4.33
C ARG A 55 5.35 -2.90 -4.80
N ALA A 56 6.38 -3.43 -4.15
CA ALA A 56 6.92 -4.75 -4.46
C ALA A 56 5.84 -5.83 -4.34
N ALA A 57 5.03 -5.81 -3.27
CA ALA A 57 3.94 -6.75 -3.08
C ALA A 57 2.91 -6.70 -4.22
N LEU A 58 2.45 -5.50 -4.60
CA LEU A 58 1.47 -5.34 -5.67
C LEU A 58 2.02 -5.75 -7.04
N ILE A 59 3.29 -5.46 -7.33
CA ILE A 59 3.97 -5.89 -8.56
C ILE A 59 4.03 -7.43 -8.63
N SER A 60 4.33 -8.12 -7.52
CA SER A 60 4.30 -9.58 -7.49
C SER A 60 2.90 -10.11 -7.79
N LEU A 61 1.87 -9.53 -7.18
CA LEU A 61 0.48 -9.91 -7.41
C LEU A 61 0.05 -9.71 -8.86
N ARG A 62 0.47 -8.61 -9.50
CA ARG A 62 0.19 -8.31 -10.91
C ARG A 62 0.71 -9.39 -11.84
N HIS A 63 1.91 -9.92 -11.57
CA HIS A 63 2.48 -11.02 -12.35
C HIS A 63 1.96 -12.40 -11.93
N GLY A 64 0.99 -12.45 -11.00
CA GLY A 64 0.39 -13.68 -10.53
C GLY A 64 1.23 -14.45 -9.51
N HIS A 65 2.27 -13.83 -8.95
CA HIS A 65 3.08 -14.40 -7.88
C HIS A 65 2.53 -14.02 -6.51
N ILE A 66 2.66 -14.93 -5.54
CA ILE A 66 2.36 -14.63 -4.14
C ILE A 66 3.58 -13.91 -3.55
N PRO A 67 3.44 -12.68 -3.02
CA PRO A 67 4.56 -11.99 -2.39
C PRO A 67 5.03 -12.75 -1.15
N SER A 68 6.32 -12.61 -0.83
CA SER A 68 6.87 -13.26 0.37
C SER A 68 6.21 -12.72 1.65
N GLN A 69 6.15 -13.56 2.68
CA GLN A 69 5.56 -13.19 3.98
C GLN A 69 6.16 -11.88 4.54
N GLN A 70 7.48 -11.72 4.46
CA GLN A 70 8.17 -10.54 4.99
C GLN A 70 7.79 -9.27 4.23
N VAL A 71 7.62 -9.36 2.91
CA VAL A 71 7.18 -8.23 2.08
C VAL A 71 5.76 -7.82 2.43
N CYS A 72 4.84 -8.78 2.58
CA CYS A 72 3.46 -8.49 2.99
C CYS A 72 3.40 -7.83 4.38
N ILE A 73 4.12 -8.37 5.38
CA ILE A 73 4.14 -7.83 6.75
C ILE A 73 4.70 -6.41 6.73
N SER A 74 5.84 -6.20 6.05
CA SER A 74 6.48 -4.88 5.96
C SER A 74 5.55 -3.87 5.27
N ALA A 75 4.92 -4.27 4.17
CA ALA A 75 3.98 -3.43 3.44
C ALA A 75 2.79 -3.01 4.31
N VAL A 76 2.10 -3.96 4.94
CA VAL A 76 0.92 -3.68 5.77
C VAL A 76 1.27 -2.80 6.96
N ARG A 77 2.43 -3.03 7.59
CA ARG A 77 2.94 -2.22 8.71
C ARG A 77 3.24 -0.79 8.28
N CYS A 78 3.96 -0.61 7.16
CA CYS A 78 4.30 0.73 6.67
C CYS A 78 3.06 1.51 6.24
N LEU A 79 2.12 0.86 5.53
CA LEU A 79 0.84 1.48 5.16
C LEU A 79 0.06 1.88 6.42
N GLY A 80 -0.05 0.98 7.40
CA GLY A 80 -0.67 1.25 8.70
C GLY A 80 -0.06 2.47 9.40
N SER A 81 1.27 2.52 9.48
CA SER A 81 1.98 3.66 10.09
C SER A 81 1.70 4.97 9.38
N LEU A 82 1.69 4.99 8.05
CA LEU A 82 1.41 6.20 7.27
C LEU A 82 -0.03 6.68 7.47
N MET A 83 -0.97 5.74 7.59
CA MET A 83 -2.37 6.08 7.86
C MET A 83 -2.60 6.59 9.28
N SER A 84 -1.90 6.03 10.27
CA SER A 84 -1.92 6.53 11.65
C SER A 84 -1.23 7.88 11.82
N VAL A 85 -0.23 8.21 10.99
CA VAL A 85 0.40 9.55 11.01
C VAL A 85 -0.52 10.59 10.34
N GLY A 86 -1.23 10.20 9.28
CA GLY A 86 -2.24 11.04 8.65
C GLY A 86 -3.36 11.50 9.58
N THR A 87 -3.76 10.66 10.55
CA THR A 87 -4.78 11.01 11.54
C THR A 87 -4.30 12.02 12.59
N VAL A 88 -3.01 12.03 12.94
CA VAL A 88 -2.47 12.93 13.98
C VAL A 88 -2.34 14.37 13.47
N LEU A 89 -2.16 14.57 12.16
CA LEU A 89 -2.11 15.90 11.53
C LEU A 89 -3.50 16.46 11.16
N GLU A 90 -4.56 15.66 11.27
CA GLU A 90 -5.95 16.08 11.00
C GLU A 90 -6.66 16.60 12.27
N ASP A 91 -6.16 16.24 13.47
CA ASP A 91 -6.74 16.60 14.78
C ASP A 91 -5.99 17.75 15.51
N ALA A 92 -5.03 18.42 14.86
CA ALA A 92 -4.23 19.51 15.42
C ALA A 92 -4.41 20.82 14.65
#